data_AF-M0MCX8-F1
#
_entry.id   AF-M0MCX8-F1
#
_cell.length_a   1.000
_cell.length_b   1.000
_cell.length_c   1.000
_cell.angle_alpha   90.00
_cell.angle_beta   90.00
_cell.angle_gamma   90.00
#
_symmetry.space_group_name_H-M   'P 1'
#
loop_
_entity.id
_entity.type
_entity.pdbx_description
1 polymer ?
#
loop_
_entity_poly.entity_id
_entity_poly.type
_entity_poly.pdbx_seq_one_letter_code
_entity_poly.pdbx_strand_id
1 'polypeptide(L)'
;MSVAWSMDNFIERPAIAHWMTELNRTGDVPETEVTADNIVGETVAELGAELPENCYLALISWNEENRLAHADDALERGDHITFIGRREAVREAIKHCHPE
;
A
#
# COMPACT_ATOMS: atom_id res chain seq x y z
N MET A 1 14.29 -5.90 13.67
CA MET A 1 13.45 -4.91 14.38
C MET A 1 13.47 -5.23 15.88
N SER A 2 13.59 -4.21 16.74
CA SER A 2 13.68 -4.39 18.20
C SER A 2 12.28 -4.53 18.83
N VAL A 3 12.18 -5.26 19.95
CA VAL A 3 10.94 -5.45 20.73
C VAL A 3 10.33 -4.10 21.16
N ALA A 4 11.16 -3.09 21.44
CA ALA A 4 10.71 -1.75 21.80
C ALA A 4 9.87 -1.09 20.69
N TRP A 5 10.30 -1.20 19.42
CA TRP A 5 9.59 -0.61 18.28
C TRP A 5 8.25 -1.31 18.02
N SER A 6 8.18 -2.62 18.23
CA SER A 6 6.89 -3.33 18.18
C SER A 6 5.96 -2.90 19.31
N MET A 7 6.48 -2.69 20.53
CA MET A 7 5.67 -2.24 21.66
C MET A 7 5.11 -0.83 21.44
N ASP A 8 5.92 0.10 20.91
CA ASP A 8 5.47 1.47 20.62
C ASP A 8 4.33 1.48 19.60
N ASN A 9 4.40 0.66 18.55
CA ASN A 9 3.30 0.56 17.57
C ASN A 9 1.99 0.05 18.19
N PHE A 10 2.04 -0.88 19.15
CA PHE A 10 0.86 -1.35 19.86
C PHE A 10 0.25 -0.30 20.80
N ILE A 11 1.05 0.66 21.28
CA ILE A 11 0.58 1.74 22.16
C ILE A 11 0.07 2.93 21.33
N GLU A 12 0.81 3.36 20.32
CA GLU A 12 0.48 4.53 19.50
C GLU A 12 -0.59 4.25 18.44
N ARG A 13 -0.58 3.04 17.86
CA ARG A 13 -1.44 2.66 16.71
C ARG A 13 -2.09 1.29 16.94
N PRO A 14 -2.83 1.09 18.05
CA PRO A 14 -3.33 -0.23 18.45
C PRO A 14 -4.21 -0.89 17.38
N ALA A 15 -5.09 -0.13 16.72
CA ALA A 15 -6.00 -0.68 15.71
C ALA A 15 -5.26 -1.23 14.49
N ILE A 16 -4.28 -0.49 13.97
CA ILE A 16 -3.45 -0.94 12.83
C ILE A 16 -2.55 -2.09 13.24
N ALA A 17 -1.92 -2.01 14.41
CA ALA A 17 -1.07 -3.07 14.94
C ALA A 17 -1.84 -4.39 15.10
N HIS A 18 -3.06 -4.34 15.64
CA HIS A 18 -3.94 -5.51 15.71
C HIS A 18 -4.33 -6.03 14.32
N TRP A 19 -4.75 -5.16 13.41
CA TRP A 19 -5.13 -5.56 12.06
C TRP A 19 -3.99 -6.25 11.27
N MET A 20 -2.74 -5.81 11.47
CA MET A 20 -1.55 -6.44 10.88
C MET A 20 -1.15 -7.77 11.57
N THR A 21 -1.48 -7.97 12.85
CA THR A 21 -1.02 -9.11 13.66
C THR A 21 -2.08 -10.15 13.99
N GLU A 22 -3.36 -9.88 13.69
CA GLU A 22 -4.45 -10.84 13.88
C GLU A 22 -4.13 -12.18 13.18
N LEU A 23 -4.29 -13.27 13.93
CA LEU A 23 -3.92 -14.65 13.56
C LEU A 23 -4.57 -15.17 12.28
N ASN A 24 -5.55 -14.46 11.73
CA ASN A 24 -6.17 -14.76 10.44
C ASN A 24 -5.82 -13.77 9.34
N ARG A 25 -4.72 -13.02 9.52
CA ARG A 25 -4.10 -12.11 8.57
C ARG A 25 -5.11 -11.40 7.63
N THR A 26 -6.17 -10.84 8.19
CA THR A 26 -7.37 -10.43 7.43
C THR A 26 -7.08 -9.24 6.50
N GLY A 27 -6.03 -8.46 6.80
CA GLY A 27 -5.49 -7.45 5.91
C GLY A 27 -3.97 -7.39 5.90
N ASP A 28 -3.46 -6.49 5.07
CA ASP A 28 -2.04 -6.29 4.79
C ASP A 28 -1.76 -4.82 4.44
N VAL A 29 -0.53 -4.36 4.74
CA VAL A 29 -0.05 -2.99 4.41
C VAL A 29 1.31 -3.04 3.70
N PRO A 30 1.41 -3.67 2.53
CA PRO A 30 2.66 -3.77 1.80
C PRO A 30 2.93 -2.53 0.95
N GLU A 31 4.21 -2.26 0.77
CA GLU A 31 4.73 -1.34 -0.22
C GLU A 31 5.24 -2.10 -1.44
N THR A 32 5.08 -1.53 -2.63
CA THR A 32 5.62 -2.07 -3.90
C THR A 32 6.09 -0.94 -4.80
N GLU A 33 7.10 -1.22 -5.62
CA GLU A 33 7.60 -0.30 -6.64
C GLU A 33 6.75 -0.39 -7.91
N VAL A 34 6.36 0.75 -8.46
CA VAL A 34 5.65 0.85 -9.73
C VAL A 34 6.60 0.53 -10.88
N THR A 35 6.41 -0.63 -11.49
CA THR A 35 7.20 -1.08 -12.66
C THR A 35 6.36 -1.37 -13.90
N ALA A 36 5.03 -1.48 -13.75
CA ALA A 36 4.11 -1.75 -14.84
C ALA A 36 3.96 -0.54 -15.79
N ASP A 37 4.29 -0.71 -17.08
CA ASP A 37 4.17 0.37 -18.08
C ASP A 37 2.74 0.89 -18.26
N ASN A 38 1.73 0.04 -18.01
CA ASN A 38 0.32 0.44 -18.13
C ASN A 38 -0.14 1.32 -16.96
N ILE A 39 0.55 1.31 -15.82
CA ILE A 39 0.20 2.11 -14.64
C ILE A 39 0.93 3.46 -14.64
N VAL A 40 2.09 3.53 -15.29
CA VAL A 40 2.87 4.76 -15.38
C VAL A 40 2.09 5.83 -16.14
N GLY A 41 1.87 6.97 -15.50
CA GLY A 41 1.10 8.09 -16.02
C GLY A 41 -0.39 8.06 -15.67
N GLU A 42 -0.91 6.97 -15.10
CA GLU A 42 -2.26 6.96 -14.53
C GLU A 42 -2.30 7.75 -13.23
N THR A 43 -3.48 8.28 -12.92
CA THR A 43 -3.75 8.91 -11.64
C THR A 43 -4.11 7.88 -10.57
N VAL A 44 -3.90 8.22 -9.30
CA VAL A 44 -4.35 7.39 -8.17
C VAL A 44 -5.86 7.09 -8.23
N ALA A 45 -6.67 8.02 -8.74
CA ALA A 45 -8.10 7.78 -8.92
C ALA A 45 -8.41 6.73 -9.99
N GLU A 46 -7.68 6.75 -11.10
CA GLU A 46 -7.82 5.76 -12.17
C GLU A 46 -7.38 4.38 -11.68
N LEU A 47 -6.18 4.26 -11.10
CA LEU A 47 -5.71 3.02 -10.50
C LEU A 47 -6.67 2.53 -9.42
N GLY A 48 -7.15 3.43 -8.55
CA GLY A 48 -8.08 3.14 -7.47
C GLY A 48 -9.42 2.55 -7.95
N ALA A 49 -9.86 2.90 -9.16
CA ALA A 49 -11.07 2.33 -9.77
C ALA A 49 -10.87 0.90 -10.28
N GLU A 50 -9.62 0.50 -10.54
CA GLU A 50 -9.24 -0.85 -10.97
C GLU A 50 -8.90 -1.78 -9.81
N LEU A 51 -8.68 -1.23 -8.61
CA LEU A 51 -8.34 -2.02 -7.43
C LEU A 51 -9.51 -2.94 -7.03
N PRO A 52 -9.20 -4.15 -6.54
CA PRO A 52 -10.23 -5.05 -6.02
C PRO A 52 -10.94 -4.45 -4.80
N GLU A 53 -12.17 -4.90 -4.52
CA GLU A 53 -12.93 -4.46 -3.36
C GLU A 53 -12.13 -4.60 -2.05
N ASN A 54 -12.21 -3.59 -1.19
CA ASN A 54 -11.49 -3.52 0.09
C ASN A 54 -9.96 -3.47 -0.06
N CYS A 55 -9.45 -2.88 -1.14
CA CYS A 55 -8.06 -2.49 -1.32
C CYS A 55 -7.97 -1.00 -1.67
N TYR A 56 -7.07 -0.28 -1.00
CA TYR A 56 -6.90 1.17 -1.16
C TYR A 56 -5.42 1.51 -1.24
N LEU A 57 -5.07 2.41 -2.15
CA LEU A 57 -3.74 3.02 -2.20
C LEU A 57 -3.69 4.14 -1.14
N ALA A 58 -2.79 4.00 -0.17
CA ALA A 58 -2.73 4.88 0.99
C ALA A 58 -1.59 5.91 0.90
N LEU A 59 -0.43 5.47 0.43
CA LEU A 59 0.78 6.29 0.38
C LEU A 59 1.45 6.19 -0.98
N ILE A 60 2.05 7.30 -1.40
CA ILE A 60 3.07 7.36 -2.45
C ILE A 60 4.36 7.85 -1.79
N SER A 61 5.47 7.25 -2.17
CA SER A 61 6.79 7.53 -1.64
C SER A 61 7.79 7.70 -2.78
N TRP A 62 8.55 8.79 -2.74
CA TRP A 62 9.61 9.08 -3.71
C TRP A 62 10.85 9.57 -2.96
N ASN A 63 12.02 8.97 -3.21
CA ASN A 63 13.29 9.32 -2.55
C ASN A 63 13.17 9.45 -1.01
N GLU A 64 12.59 8.46 -0.35
CA GLU A 64 12.38 8.41 1.12
C GLU A 64 11.36 9.42 1.69
N GLU A 65 10.73 10.24 0.86
CA GLU A 65 9.62 11.10 1.27
C GLU A 65 8.28 10.38 1.09
N ASN A 66 7.61 10.09 2.21
CA ASN A 66 6.31 9.44 2.22
C ASN A 66 5.20 10.48 2.35
N ARG A 67 4.17 10.40 1.51
CA ARG A 67 2.98 11.26 1.60
C ARG A 67 1.71 10.48 1.36
N LEU A 68 0.59 11.04 1.82
CA LEU A 68 -0.73 10.52 1.47
C LEU A 68 -0.93 10.66 -0.04
N ALA A 69 -1.55 9.63 -0.62
CA ALA A 69 -1.96 9.67 -2.00
C ALA A 69 -3.20 10.54 -2.18
N HIS A 70 -3.18 11.40 -3.18
CA HIS A 70 -4.26 12.23 -3.65
C HIS A 70 -4.76 11.73 -5.00
N ALA A 71 -6.05 11.92 -5.27
CA ALA A 71 -6.73 11.38 -6.44
C ALA A 71 -6.09 11.81 -7.78
N ASP A 72 -5.49 12.99 -7.82
CA ASP A 72 -4.86 13.63 -8.98
C ASP A 72 -3.35 13.37 -9.10
N ASP A 73 -2.75 12.63 -8.16
CA ASP A 73 -1.35 12.24 -8.25
C ASP A 73 -1.14 11.31 -9.45
N ALA A 74 -0.26 11.71 -10.36
CA ALA A 74 0.21 10.84 -11.43
C ALA A 74 1.28 9.88 -10.90
N LEU A 75 1.15 8.60 -11.23
CA LEU A 75 2.09 7.55 -10.84
C LEU A 75 3.28 7.54 -11.79
N GLU A 76 4.49 7.58 -11.24
CA GLU A 76 5.73 7.51 -12.00
C GLU A 76 6.42 6.15 -11.84
N ARG A 77 7.21 5.78 -12.83
CA ARG A 77 8.05 4.57 -12.75
C ARG A 77 9.06 4.73 -11.62
N GLY A 78 9.12 3.74 -10.74
CA GLY A 78 9.99 3.76 -9.57
C GLY A 78 9.37 4.41 -8.32
N ASP A 79 8.13 4.90 -8.41
CA ASP A 79 7.39 5.30 -7.21
C ASP A 79 7.14 4.08 -6.32
N HIS A 80 7.25 4.29 -5.01
CA HIS A 80 6.87 3.29 -4.02
C HIS A 80 5.45 3.58 -3.55
N ILE A 81 4.53 2.65 -3.75
CA ILE A 81 3.13 2.80 -3.35
C ILE A 81 2.78 1.79 -2.27
N THR A 82 2.05 2.26 -1.25
CA THR A 82 1.59 1.41 -0.14
C THR A 82 0.09 1.17 -0.25
N PHE A 83 -0.29 -0.10 -0.25
CA PHE A 83 -1.70 -0.51 -0.21
C PHE A 83 -2.15 -0.82 1.20
N ILE A 84 -3.44 -0.62 1.47
CA ILE A 84 -4.13 -1.02 2.70
C ILE A 84 -5.36 -1.81 2.27
N GLY A 85 -5.47 -3.06 2.69
CA GLY A 85 -6.65 -3.84 2.34
C GLY A 85 -6.60 -5.30 2.76
N ARG A 86 -7.58 -6.08 2.28
CA ARG A 86 -7.57 -7.54 2.48
C ARG A 86 -6.41 -8.17 1.74
N ARG A 87 -5.78 -9.21 2.31
CA ARG A 87 -4.56 -9.80 1.72
C ARG A 87 -4.71 -10.17 0.24
N GLU A 88 -5.80 -10.83 -0.11
CA GLU A 88 -6.00 -11.31 -1.49
C GLU A 88 -6.11 -10.12 -2.45
N ALA A 89 -6.94 -9.14 -2.11
CA ALA A 89 -7.13 -7.91 -2.88
C ALA A 89 -5.82 -7.13 -3.04
N VAL A 90 -5.06 -6.98 -1.95
CA VAL A 90 -3.75 -6.30 -1.96
C VAL A 90 -2.73 -7.06 -2.81
N ARG A 91 -2.74 -8.39 -2.77
CA ARG A 91 -1.83 -9.22 -3.58
C ARG A 91 -2.12 -9.09 -5.07
N GLU A 92 -3.39 -8.99 -5.44
CA GLU A 92 -3.78 -8.73 -6.84
C GLU A 92 -3.38 -7.32 -7.27
N ALA A 93 -3.60 -6.31 -6.42
CA ALA A 93 -3.15 -4.94 -6.67
C ALA A 93 -1.64 -4.83 -6.90
N ILE A 94 -0.83 -5.51 -6.06
CA ILE A 94 0.63 -5.54 -6.24
C ILE A 94 1.00 -6.14 -7.59
N LYS A 95 0.40 -7.27 -7.99
CA LYS A 95 0.71 -7.90 -9.28
C LYS A 95 0.37 -7.01 -10.47
N HIS A 96 -0.67 -6.19 -10.34
CA HIS A 96 -1.07 -5.23 -11.37
C HIS A 96 -0.04 -4.10 -11.52
N CYS A 97 0.52 -3.63 -10.40
CA CYS A 97 1.50 -2.53 -10.38
C CYS A 97 2.95 -2.98 -10.60
N HIS A 98 3.22 -4.25 -10.30
CA HIS A 98 4.53 -4.88 -10.37
C HIS A 98 4.41 -6.32 -10.92
N PRO A 99 4.18 -6.48 -12.25
CA PRO A 99 4.10 -7.78 -12.90
C PRO A 99 5.48 -8.39 -13.11
N GLU A 100 6.15 -8.80 -12.03
CA GLU A 100 7.35 -9.69 -12.06
C GLU A 100 7.25 -10.81 -11.02
#